data_AF-A0A2V8AG91-F1
#
_entry.id   AF-A0A2V8AG91-F1
#
_cell.length_a   1.000
_cell.length_b   1.000
_cell.length_c   1.000
_cell.angle_alpha   90.00
_cell.angle_beta   90.00
_cell.angle_gamma   90.00
#
_symmetry.space_group_name_H-M   'P 1'
#
loop_
_entity.id
_entity.type
_entity.pdbx_description
1 polymer ?
#
loop_
_entity_poly.entity_id
_entity_poly.type
_entity_poly.pdbx_seq_one_letter_code
_entity_poly.pdbx_strand_id
1 'polypeptide(L)'
;MITRGTAEAAGSVERIWRVRKSHTWIDARIRDRRRSARVELAFFYDGERIFSTECPSREVAIDEAAFRLRDLQRAGWNTHW
;
A
#
# COMPACT_ATOMS: atom_id res chain seq x y z
N MET A 1 11.34 -1.97 32.08
CA MET A 1 10.86 -2.74 30.91
C MET A 1 9.80 -1.89 30.21
N ILE A 2 10.19 -1.00 29.28
CA ILE A 2 10.03 -1.14 27.81
C ILE A 2 8.62 -1.64 27.47
N THR A 3 7.70 -0.78 27.05
CA THR A 3 7.58 -0.37 25.64
C THR A 3 7.31 1.13 25.48
N ARG A 4 8.28 1.83 24.90
CA ARG A 4 8.06 3.13 24.26
C ARG A 4 6.95 2.94 23.23
N GLY A 5 5.77 3.47 23.51
CA GLY A 5 4.80 3.79 22.47
C GLY A 5 5.45 4.82 21.58
N THR A 6 6.17 4.36 20.56
CA THR A 6 6.60 5.19 19.45
C THR A 6 5.32 5.76 18.88
N ALA A 7 5.02 7.02 19.20
CA ALA A 7 4.19 7.83 18.34
C ALA A 7 4.94 7.86 16.99
N GLU A 8 4.71 6.84 16.16
CA GLU A 8 5.04 6.87 14.75
C GLU A 8 4.35 8.12 14.24
N ALA A 9 5.15 9.16 14.03
CA ALA A 9 4.70 10.42 13.47
C ALA A 9 3.80 10.07 12.28
N ALA A 10 2.52 10.39 12.38
CA ALA A 10 1.51 9.98 11.42
C ALA A 10 1.89 10.53 10.04
N GLY A 11 2.56 9.69 9.25
CA GLY A 11 2.80 9.93 7.84
C GLY A 11 1.47 10.04 7.12
N SER A 12 1.43 10.79 6.02
CA SER A 12 0.28 10.75 5.11
C SER A 12 0.14 9.33 4.60
N VAL A 13 -1.04 8.74 4.80
CA VAL A 13 -1.41 7.46 4.19
C VAL A 13 -2.39 7.76 3.07
N GLU A 14 -2.03 7.37 1.87
CA GLU A 14 -2.82 7.56 0.66
C GLU A 14 -3.13 6.21 0.04
N ARG A 15 -4.39 5.99 -0.37
CA ARG A 15 -4.78 4.81 -1.14
C ARG A 15 -4.64 5.13 -2.62
N ILE A 16 -3.83 4.34 -3.32
CA ILE A 16 -3.51 4.56 -4.74
C ILE A 16 -4.55 3.91 -5.62
N TRP A 17 -4.96 2.69 -5.29
CA TRP A 17 -6.04 1.99 -5.96
C TRP A 17 -6.69 0.98 -5.03
N ARG A 18 -7.88 0.55 -5.45
CA ARG A 18 -8.60 -0.59 -4.89
C ARG A 18 -9.05 -1.48 -6.04
N VAL A 19 -8.96 -2.78 -5.84
CA VAL A 19 -9.54 -3.77 -6.75
C VAL A 19 -10.50 -4.67 -6.00
N ARG A 20 -11.46 -5.22 -6.73
CA ARG A 20 -12.48 -6.15 -6.23
C ARG A 20 -12.51 -7.40 -7.09
N LYS A 21 -12.68 -8.54 -6.44
CA LYS A 21 -13.05 -9.80 -7.09
C LYS A 21 -14.10 -10.50 -6.22
N SER A 22 -15.27 -10.78 -6.79
CA SER A 22 -16.41 -11.33 -6.06
C SER A 22 -16.78 -10.47 -4.83
N HIS A 23 -16.48 -10.92 -3.60
CA HIS A 23 -16.79 -10.20 -2.36
C HIS A 23 -15.55 -9.72 -1.61
N THR A 24 -14.37 -9.83 -2.23
CA THR A 24 -13.10 -9.52 -1.59
C THR A 24 -12.42 -8.34 -2.27
N TRP A 25 -11.62 -7.63 -1.47
CA TRP A 25 -11.02 -6.37 -1.83
C TRP A 25 -9.52 -6.41 -1.62
N ILE A 26 -8.77 -5.83 -2.55
CA ILE A 26 -7.36 -5.52 -2.33
C ILE A 26 -7.14 -4.03 -2.48
N ASP A 27 -6.55 -3.42 -1.46
CA ASP A 27 -6.15 -2.02 -1.47
C ASP A 27 -4.63 -1.90 -1.60
N ALA A 28 -4.16 -0.97 -2.41
CA ALA A 28 -2.77 -0.50 -2.36
C ALA A 28 -2.71 0.87 -1.68
N ARG A 29 -1.82 1.01 -0.70
CA ARG A 29 -1.63 2.25 0.05
C ARG A 29 -0.16 2.61 0.12
N ILE A 30 0.13 3.89 -0.02
CA ILE A 30 1.44 4.47 0.21
C ILE A 30 1.40 5.24 1.53
N ARG A 31 2.43 5.05 2.35
CA ARG A 31 2.67 5.84 3.56
C ARG A 31 3.98 6.60 3.41
N ASP A 32 3.89 7.92 3.41
CA ASP A 32 5.07 8.78 3.43
C ASP A 32 5.69 8.82 4.83
N ARG A 33 7.01 8.74 4.93
CA ARG A 33 7.72 8.91 6.21
C ARG A 33 8.33 10.31 6.24
N ARG A 34 7.81 11.20 7.10
CA ARG A 34 8.25 12.62 7.21
C ARG A 34 9.77 12.85 7.39
N ARG A 35 10.53 11.82 7.82
CA ARG A 35 11.97 11.91 8.10
C ARG A 35 12.85 11.14 7.09
N SER A 36 12.26 10.52 6.06
CA SER A 36 13.01 9.76 5.06
C SER A 36 12.44 9.99 3.68
N ALA A 37 13.29 10.09 2.65
CA ALA A 37 12.86 10.06 1.26
C ALA A 37 12.16 8.75 0.87
N ARG A 38 12.34 7.70 1.68
CA ARG A 38 11.69 6.40 1.53
C ARG A 38 10.22 6.46 1.90
N VAL A 39 9.41 5.73 1.13
CA VAL A 39 7.99 5.54 1.37
C VAL A 39 7.69 4.06 1.57
N GLU A 40 6.61 3.76 2.25
CA GLU A 40 6.15 2.38 2.44
C GLU A 40 4.96 2.12 1.51
N LEU A 41 5.08 1.10 0.67
CA LEU A 41 3.97 0.57 -0.13
C LEU A 41 3.42 -0.66 0.58
N ALA A 42 2.12 -0.66 0.88
CA ALA A 42 1.45 -1.77 1.53
C ALA A 42 0.20 -2.21 0.77
N PHE A 43 0.00 -3.53 0.69
CA PHE A 43 -1.21 -4.13 0.15
C PHE A 43 -2.05 -4.73 1.27
N PHE A 44 -3.36 -4.54 1.19
CA PHE A 44 -4.32 -5.03 2.17
C PHE A 44 -5.36 -5.89 1.49
N TYR A 45 -5.59 -7.10 1.98
CA TYR A 45 -6.66 -8.00 1.57
C TYR A 45 -7.79 -7.91 2.60
N ASP A 46 -8.98 -7.46 2.19
CA ASP A 46 -10.13 -7.24 3.09
C ASP A 46 -9.79 -6.42 4.35
N GLY A 47 -8.86 -5.48 4.20
CA GLY A 47 -8.40 -4.61 5.28
C GLY A 47 -7.23 -5.16 6.12
N GLU A 48 -6.83 -6.41 5.92
CA GLU A 48 -5.66 -7.01 6.56
C GLU A 48 -4.41 -6.81 5.70
N ARG A 49 -3.31 -6.35 6.31
CA ARG A 49 -2.05 -6.12 5.59
C ARG A 49 -1.40 -7.46 5.23
N ILE A 50 -1.33 -7.77 3.95
CA ILE A 50 -0.72 -9.02 3.44
C ILE A 50 0.74 -8.83 3.00
N PHE A 51 1.12 -7.62 2.64
CA PHE A 51 2.45 -7.30 2.14
C PHE A 51 2.78 -5.84 2.40
N SER A 52 4.04 -5.57 2.69
CA SER A 52 4.58 -4.21 2.69
C SER A 52 6.04 -4.22 2.28
N THR A 53 6.44 -3.19 1.53
CA THR A 53 7.82 -2.98 1.14
C THR A 53 8.19 -1.50 1.27
N GLU A 54 9.47 -1.23 1.52
CA GLU A 54 10.01 0.12 1.53
C GLU A 54 10.56 0.47 0.14
N CYS A 55 10.05 1.53 -0.45
CA CYS A 55 10.47 2.06 -1.73
C CYS A 55 11.37 3.29 -1.52
N PRO A 56 12.34 3.52 -2.42
CA PRO A 56 13.24 4.67 -2.34
C PRO A 56 12.55 6.02 -2.57
N SER A 57 11.43 6.04 -3.30
CA SER A 57 10.64 7.25 -3.57
C SER A 57 9.15 6.90 -3.81
N ARG A 58 8.29 7.92 -3.76
CA ARG A 58 6.85 7.80 -4.07
C ARG A 58 6.60 7.33 -5.50
N GLU A 59 7.37 7.82 -6.45
CA GLU A 59 7.28 7.44 -7.87
C GLU A 59 7.54 5.94 -8.06
N VAL A 60 8.60 5.41 -7.45
CA VAL A 60 8.92 3.97 -7.50
C VAL A 60 7.81 3.13 -6.84
N ALA A 61 7.22 3.61 -5.75
CA ALA A 61 6.09 2.93 -5.11
C ALA A 61 4.83 2.93 -5.99
N ILE A 62 4.56 4.02 -6.71
CA ILE A 62 3.45 4.09 -7.67
C ILE A 62 3.67 3.14 -8.83
N ASP A 63 4.89 3.07 -9.38
CA ASP A 63 5.23 2.15 -10.47
C ASP A 63 5.10 0.69 -10.04
N GLU A 64 5.60 0.31 -8.86
CA GLU A 64 5.43 -1.05 -8.32
C GLU A 64 3.94 -1.35 -8.08
N ALA A 65 3.18 -0.40 -7.51
CA ALA A 65 1.75 -0.57 -7.31
C ALA A 65 0.99 -0.72 -8.64
N ALA A 66 1.37 0.02 -9.69
CA ALA A 66 0.78 -0.08 -11.02
C ALA A 66 1.16 -1.41 -11.71
N PHE A 67 2.38 -1.89 -11.52
CA PHE A 67 2.82 -3.20 -11.99
C PHE A 67 1.96 -4.32 -11.37
N ARG A 68 1.80 -4.31 -10.04
CA ARG A 68 0.93 -5.28 -9.33
C ARG A 68 -0.53 -5.17 -9.72
N LEU A 69 -1.01 -3.94 -9.97
CA LEU A 69 -2.37 -3.73 -10.46
C LEU A 69 -2.62 -4.46 -11.79
N ARG A 70 -1.66 -4.39 -12.73
CA ARG A 70 -1.76 -5.09 -14.03
C ARG A 70 -1.81 -6.60 -13.86
N ASP A 71 -1.01 -7.16 -12.95
CA ASP A 71 -1.03 -8.60 -12.64
C ASP A 71 -2.38 -9.04 -12.04
N LEU A 72 -2.92 -8.24 -11.12
CA LEU A 72 -4.24 -8.48 -10.54
C LEU A 72 -5.35 -8.39 -11.59
N GLN A 73 -5.30 -7.38 -12.46
CA GLN A 73 -6.24 -7.24 -13.58
C GLN A 73 -6.20 -8.45 -14.51
N ARG A 74 -5.00 -8.96 -14.84
CA ARG A 74 -4.83 -10.21 -15.61
C ARG A 74 -5.40 -11.43 -14.89
N ALA A 75 -5.32 -11.46 -13.57
CA ALA A 75 -5.95 -12.50 -12.73
C ALA A 75 -7.47 -12.32 -12.53
N GLY A 76 -8.08 -11.34 -13.21
CA GLY A 76 -9.53 -11.09 -13.19
C GLY A 76 -10.01 -10.23 -12.03
N TRP A 77 -9.13 -9.46 -11.40
CA TRP A 77 -9.52 -8.42 -10.44
C TRP A 77 -9.91 -7.14 -11.18
N ASN A 78 -10.96 -6.45 -10.72
CA ASN A 78 -11.43 -5.23 -11.37
C ASN A 78 -11.15 -4.03 -10.49
N THR A 79 -10.61 -2.96 -11.07
CA THR A 79 -10.44 -1.68 -10.39
C THR A 79 -11.78 -1.12 -9.94
N HIS A 80 -11.82 -0.68 -8.68
CA HIS A 80 -12.96 -0.04 -8.07
C HIS A 80 -12.47 1.21 -7.36
N TRP A 81 -12.88 2.37 -7.87
CA TRP A 81 -12.53 3.68 -7.31
C TRP A 81 -13.48 4.09 -6.20
#